data_AF-A0A3E0CI98-F1
#
_entry.id   AF-A0A3E0CI98-F1
#
_cell.length_a   1.000
_cell.length_b   1.000
_cell.length_c   1.000
_cell.angle_alpha   90.00
_cell.angle_beta   90.00
_cell.angle_gamma   90.00
#
_symmetry.space_group_name_H-M   'P 1'
#
loop_
_entity.id
_entity.type
_entity.pdbx_description
1 polymer ?
#
loop_
_entity_poly.entity_id
_entity_poly.type
_entity_poly.pdbx_seq_one_letter_code
_entity_poly.pdbx_strand_id
1 'polypeptide(L)'
;MRHRPPLTAAELVEIYDREPTPTVLRLLQEIHRLRSTVLRADQIRRMIGKHGSAYVAGTVWECFERELDEEPCLTDPQTPRQEKRVEATMRRLDEWRKNGRRD
;
A
#
# COMPACT_ATOMS: atom_id res chain seq x y z
N MET A 1 -9.97 -6.50 4.67
CA MET A 1 -9.31 -6.29 5.99
C MET A 1 -9.51 -4.84 6.39
N ARG A 2 -9.93 -4.53 7.62
CA ARG A 2 -9.96 -3.12 8.08
C ARG A 2 -8.54 -2.71 8.45
N HIS A 3 -7.94 -1.87 7.62
CA HIS A 3 -6.68 -1.23 7.96
C HIS A 3 -6.95 -0.12 8.98
N ARG A 4 -5.98 0.14 9.87
CA ARG A 4 -6.01 1.37 10.67
C ARG A 4 -5.97 2.57 9.72
N PRO A 5 -6.54 3.73 10.10
CA PRO A 5 -6.36 4.94 9.33
C PRO A 5 -4.85 5.18 9.09
N PRO A 6 -4.46 5.65 7.89
CA PRO A 6 -3.08 5.98 7.62
C PRO A 6 -2.63 7.10 8.56
N LEU A 7 -1.42 6.98 9.10
CA LEU A 7 -0.81 8.08 9.85
C LEU A 7 -0.60 9.29 8.92
N THR A 8 -0.64 10.48 9.48
CA THR A 8 -0.26 11.74 8.85
C THR A 8 1.26 11.91 8.83
N ALA A 9 1.78 12.93 8.15
CA ALA A 9 3.20 13.26 8.22
C ALA A 9 3.60 13.73 9.63
N ALA A 10 2.74 14.51 10.30
CA ALA A 10 2.97 14.99 11.66
C ALA A 10 3.05 13.83 12.66
N GLU A 11 2.11 12.88 12.61
CA GLU A 11 2.13 11.71 13.49
C GLU A 11 3.38 10.84 13.29
N LEU A 12 3.92 10.76 12.07
CA LEU A 12 5.19 10.05 11.82
C LEU A 12 6.39 10.78 12.43
N VAL A 13 6.42 12.12 12.36
CA VAL A 13 7.47 12.93 12.99
C VAL A 13 7.42 12.75 14.51
N GLU A 14 6.23 12.82 15.11
CA GLU A 14 6.05 12.58 16.55
C GLU A 14 6.47 11.17 16.98
N ILE A 15 6.38 10.17 16.11
CA ILE A 15 6.92 8.83 16.38
C ILE A 15 8.45 8.86 16.44
N TYR A 16 9.10 9.53 15.50
CA TYR A 16 10.56 9.67 15.50
C TYR A 16 11.08 10.45 16.71
N ASP A 17 10.43 11.58 17.03
CA ASP A 17 10.85 12.43 18.14
C ASP A 17 10.78 11.69 19.49
N ARG A 18 9.82 10.77 19.64
CA ARG A 18 9.71 9.91 20.83
C ARG A 18 10.73 8.77 20.84
N GLU A 19 11.14 8.26 19.68
CA GLU A 19 12.05 7.13 19.56
C GLU A 19 13.03 7.31 18.38
N PRO A 20 14.09 8.11 18.53
CA PRO A 20 14.99 8.50 17.45
C PRO A 20 16.04 7.42 17.15
N THR A 21 15.58 6.19 16.88
CA THR A 21 16.47 5.06 16.56
C THR A 21 16.74 4.97 15.05
N PRO A 22 17.90 4.43 14.63
CA PRO A 22 18.17 4.18 13.21
C PRO A 22 17.14 3.27 12.55
N THR A 23 16.55 2.33 13.32
CA THR A 23 15.50 1.43 12.84
C THR A 23 14.22 2.18 12.51
N VAL A 24 13.76 3.07 13.42
CA VAL A 24 12.57 3.90 13.19
C VAL A 24 12.81 4.82 11.99
N LEU A 25 13.99 5.43 11.88
CA LEU A 25 14.33 6.27 10.74
C LEU A 25 14.22 5.51 9.41
N ARG A 26 14.79 4.30 9.32
CA ARG A 26 14.69 3.46 8.11
C ARG A 26 13.24 3.12 7.76
N LEU A 27 12.42 2.79 8.77
CA LEU A 27 11.00 2.51 8.55
C LEU A 27 10.25 3.75 8.03
N LEU A 28 10.54 4.93 8.58
CA LEU A 28 9.93 6.18 8.14
C LEU A 28 10.35 6.56 6.71
N GLN A 29 11.60 6.29 6.34
CA GLN A 29 12.08 6.46 4.97
C GLN A 29 11.33 5.54 4.00
N GLU A 30 11.12 4.27 4.35
CA GLU A 30 10.31 3.35 3.53
C GLU A 30 8.85 3.80 3.41
N ILE A 31 8.24 4.28 4.50
CA ILE A 31 6.87 4.82 4.45
C ILE A 31 6.81 6.06 3.55
N HIS A 32 7.82 6.92 3.60
CA HIS A 32 7.91 8.08 2.71
C HIS A 32 8.03 7.66 1.25
N ARG A 33 8.91 6.70 0.94
CA ARG A 33 9.09 6.12 -0.40
C ARG A 33 7.77 5.59 -0.95
N LEU A 34 7.07 4.76 -0.18
CA LEU A 34 5.77 4.20 -0.55
C LEU A 34 4.70 5.28 -0.78
N ARG A 35 4.65 6.33 0.04
CA ARG A 35 3.73 7.45 -0.18
C ARG A 35 4.01 8.17 -1.49
N SER A 36 5.28 8.36 -1.85
CA SER A 36 5.66 8.95 -3.13
C SER A 36 5.21 8.09 -4.32
N THR A 37 5.42 6.77 -4.26
CA THR A 37 4.92 5.82 -5.28
C THR A 37 3.39 5.92 -5.44
N VAL A 38 2.64 5.95 -4.32
CA VAL A 38 1.18 6.06 -4.34
C VAL A 38 0.70 7.41 -4.88
N LEU A 39 1.36 8.51 -4.53
CA LEU A 39 1.02 9.85 -5.05
C LEU A 39 1.22 9.89 -6.57
N ARG A 40 2.31 9.31 -7.07
CA ARG A 40 2.56 9.18 -8.50
C ARG A 40 1.50 8.33 -9.20
N ALA A 41 1.10 7.22 -8.59
CA ALA A 41 -0.01 6.41 -9.08
C ALA A 41 -1.32 7.22 -9.17
N ASP A 42 -1.63 8.05 -8.17
CA ASP A 42 -2.81 8.93 -8.20
C ASP A 42 -2.71 10.00 -9.30
N GLN A 43 -1.53 10.59 -9.51
CA GLN A 43 -1.30 11.55 -10.60
C GLN A 43 -1.58 10.90 -11.95
N ILE A 44 -1.03 9.72 -12.21
CA ILE A 44 -1.25 8.96 -13.45
C ILE A 44 -2.73 8.59 -13.60
N ARG A 45 -3.36 8.13 -12.52
CA ARG A 45 -4.80 7.82 -12.51
C ARG A 45 -5.64 9.04 -12.90
N ARG A 46 -5.30 10.24 -12.43
CA ARG A 46 -5.98 11.50 -12.79
C ARG A 46 -5.77 11.89 -14.25
N MET A 47 -4.61 11.56 -14.82
CA MET A 47 -4.34 11.77 -16.24
C MET A 47 -5.18 10.84 -17.13
N ILE A 48 -5.47 9.60 -16.69
CA ILE A 48 -6.24 8.62 -17.47
C ILE A 48 -7.77 8.77 -17.27
N GLY A 49 -8.22 9.23 -16.10
CA GLY A 49 -9.63 9.24 -15.69
C GLY A 49 -10.54 10.29 -16.36
N LYS A 50 -11.81 10.37 -15.89
CA LYS A 50 -12.94 11.16 -16.45
C LYS A 50 -12.68 12.65 -16.79
N HIS A 51 -11.56 13.25 -16.37
CA HIS A 51 -11.19 14.64 -16.63
C HIS A 51 -9.79 14.81 -17.25
N GLY A 52 -9.08 13.73 -17.56
CA GLY A 52 -7.80 13.77 -18.24
C GLY A 52 -7.92 13.52 -19.73
N SER A 53 -6.98 14.05 -20.53
CA SER A 53 -6.75 13.49 -21.85
C SER A 53 -6.23 12.07 -21.64
N ALA A 54 -6.83 11.05 -22.25
CA ALA A 54 -6.42 9.64 -22.14
C ALA A 54 -4.96 9.33 -22.57
N TYR A 55 -4.13 10.36 -22.69
CA TYR A 55 -2.73 10.35 -23.02
C TYR A 55 -1.89 10.69 -21.78
N VAL A 56 -1.29 9.66 -21.18
CA VAL A 56 -0.11 9.81 -20.34
C VAL A 56 1.09 9.78 -21.28
N ALA A 57 2.00 10.75 -21.18
CA ALA A 57 3.24 10.72 -21.96
C ALA A 57 3.96 9.39 -21.70
N GLY A 58 4.34 8.67 -22.76
CA GLY A 58 4.90 7.31 -22.65
C GLY A 58 6.06 7.20 -21.66
N THR A 59 6.94 8.21 -21.64
CA THR A 59 8.06 8.28 -20.69
C THR A 59 7.64 8.35 -19.22
N VAL A 60 6.53 9.02 -18.91
CA VAL A 60 5.99 9.12 -17.54
C VAL A 60 5.44 7.78 -17.08
N TRP A 61 4.74 7.08 -17.99
CA TRP A 61 4.19 5.74 -17.76
C TRP A 61 5.29 4.71 -17.57
N GLU A 62 6.25 4.62 -18.50
CA GLU A 62 7.39 3.70 -18.42
C GLU A 62 8.20 3.86 -17.14
N CYS A 63 8.45 5.11 -16.73
CA CYS A 63 9.18 5.37 -15.48
C CYS A 63 8.39 4.94 -14.24
N PHE A 64 7.06 5.06 -14.28
CA PHE A 64 6.21 4.59 -13.19
C PHE A 64 6.10 3.07 -13.14
N GLU A 65 5.98 2.40 -14.30
CA GLU A 65 6.00 0.94 -14.37
C GLU A 65 7.31 0.39 -13.80
N ARG A 66 8.46 0.96 -14.18
CA ARG A 66 9.76 0.56 -13.60
C ARG A 66 9.80 0.73 -12.08
N GLU A 67 9.32 1.87 -11.57
CA GLU A 67 9.27 2.10 -10.12
C GLU A 67 8.33 1.12 -9.40
N LEU A 68 7.21 0.75 -10.03
CA LEU A 68 6.31 -0.26 -9.49
C LEU A 68 6.93 -1.65 -9.52
N ASP A 69 7.57 -2.04 -10.61
CA ASP A 69 8.19 -3.36 -10.76
C ASP A 69 9.33 -3.60 -9.75
N GLU A 70 9.95 -2.52 -9.27
CA GLU A 70 10.96 -2.55 -8.21
C GLU A 70 10.35 -2.69 -6.79
N GLU A 71 9.03 -2.56 -6.62
CA GLU A 71 8.38 -2.65 -5.31
C GLU A 71 8.42 -4.08 -4.75
N PRO A 72 9.16 -4.36 -3.67
CA PRO A 72 9.31 -5.72 -3.15
C PRO A 72 7.97 -6.33 -2.74
N CYS A 73 7.00 -5.51 -2.34
CA CYS A 73 5.69 -5.99 -1.92
C CYS A 73 4.86 -6.64 -3.05
N LEU A 74 5.27 -6.49 -4.31
CA LEU A 74 4.63 -7.14 -5.46
C LEU A 74 5.21 -8.53 -5.76
N THR A 75 6.49 -8.76 -5.45
CA THR A 75 7.21 -9.99 -5.81
C THR A 75 7.58 -10.84 -4.60
N ASP A 76 7.71 -10.26 -3.42
CA ASP A 76 8.15 -10.96 -2.23
C ASP A 76 7.11 -12.02 -1.80
N PRO A 77 7.58 -13.22 -1.40
CA PRO A 77 6.69 -14.19 -0.78
C PRO A 77 6.12 -13.60 0.51
N GLN A 78 4.90 -14.00 0.83
CA GLN A 78 4.29 -13.62 2.11
C GLN A 78 5.15 -14.12 3.27
N THR A 79 5.38 -13.25 4.25
CA THR A 79 5.96 -13.69 5.52
C THR A 79 5.00 -14.64 6.24
N PRO A 80 5.49 -15.55 7.11
CA PRO A 80 4.62 -16.44 7.88
C PRO A 80 3.55 -15.70 8.71
N ARG A 81 3.83 -14.46 9.11
CA ARG A 81 2.85 -13.60 9.80
C ARG A 81 1.75 -13.11 8.87
N GLN A 82 2.07 -12.77 7.62
CA GLN A 82 1.09 -12.37 6.61
C GLN A 82 0.23 -13.56 6.20
N GLU A 83 0.83 -14.72 5.95
CA GLU A 83 0.10 -15.96 5.63
C GLU A 83 -0.95 -16.29 6.68
N LYS A 84 -0.58 -16.29 7.98
CA LYS A 84 -1.52 -16.51 9.08
C LYS A 84 -2.69 -15.52 9.09
N ARG A 85 -2.46 -14.25 8.71
CA ARG A 85 -3.55 -13.25 8.63
C ARG A 85 -4.46 -13.50 7.44
N VAL A 86 -3.91 -13.91 6.30
CA VAL A 86 -4.67 -14.26 5.09
C VAL A 86 -5.53 -15.49 5.39
N GLU A 87 -4.94 -16.54 5.95
CA GLU A 87 -5.63 -17.77 6.33
C GLU A 87 -6.78 -17.50 7.31
N ALA A 88 -6.53 -16.73 8.37
CA ALA A 88 -7.58 -16.35 9.32
C ALA A 88 -8.72 -15.55 8.66
N THR A 89 -8.42 -14.75 7.64
CA THR A 89 -9.43 -14.01 6.88
C THR A 89 -10.23 -14.95 5.98
N MET A 90 -9.58 -15.89 5.30
CA MET A 90 -10.23 -16.89 4.46
C MET A 90 -11.17 -17.80 5.27
N ARG A 91 -10.70 -18.30 6.43
CA ARG A 91 -11.54 -19.11 7.34
C ARG A 91 -12.82 -18.39 7.76
N ARG A 92 -12.72 -17.10 8.15
CA ARG A 92 -13.89 -16.28 8.50
C ARG A 92 -14.85 -16.09 7.33
N LEU A 93 -14.33 -15.90 6.11
CA LEU A 93 -15.16 -15.78 4.91
C LEU A 93 -15.90 -17.09 4.61
N ASP A 94 -15.23 -18.23 4.78
CA ASP A 94 -15.86 -19.53 4.57
C ASP A 94 -16.91 -19.86 5.64
N GLU A 95 -16.66 -19.51 6.90
CA GLU A 95 -17.68 -19.58 7.97
C GLU A 95 -18.88 -18.68 7.67
N TRP A 96 -18.65 -17.45 7.23
CA TRP A 96 -19.72 -16.54 6.81
C TRP A 96 -20.51 -17.10 5.63
N ARG A 97 -19.85 -17.69 4.62
CA ARG A 97 -20.53 -18.35 3.49
C ARG A 97 -21.38 -19.55 3.92
N LYS A 98 -20.90 -20.34 4.88
CA LYS A 98 -21.64 -21.49 5.44
C LYS A 98 -22.84 -21.06 6.29
N ASN A 99 -22.72 -19.96 7.02
CA ASN A 99 -23.72 -19.50 7.99
C ASN A 99 -24.66 -18.39 7.45
N GLY A 100 -24.30 -17.73 6.35
CA GLY A 100 -24.92 -16.51 5.81
C GLY A 100 -25.78 -16.70 4.56
N ARG A 101 -26.11 -17.93 4.19
CA ARG A 101 -27.29 -18.25 3.36
C ARG A 101 -28.36 -18.89 4.24
N ARG A 102 -28.92 -18.09 5.14
CA ARG A 102 -30.27 -18.30 5.67
C ARG A 102 -31.01 -17.02 5.30
N ASP A 103 -31.95 -17.17 4.36
CA ASP A 103 -32.86 -16.12 3.92
C ASP A 103 -33.62 -15.50 5.10
#